data_AF-A0AAN4IEL6-F1
#
_entry.id   AF-A0AAN4IEL6-F1
#
_cell.length_a   1.000
_cell.length_b   1.000
_cell.length_c   1.000
_cell.angle_alpha   90.00
_cell.angle_beta   90.00
_cell.angle_gamma   90.00
#
_symmetry.space_group_name_H-M   'P 1'
#
loop_
_entity.id
_entity.type
_entity.pdbx_description
1 polymer ?
#
loop_
_entity_poly.entity_id
_entity_poly.type
_entity_poly.pdbx_seq_one_letter_code
_entity_poly.pdbx_strand_id
1 'polypeptide(L)'
;MDTKWREEGISEEVIQQALSVLHPTGNPFLDLCVWKGRFPSSQARFCTVELKVRPFFDQIYLPLLEEGKKIVSWQGVRAQESFARSQLPEREDTPEGYEIYRPLIKWTVEDVFAMHDKYGIEPNPLYKLGMGRVGCMPCINVNKQELFEIARRFPDEVDRISQWEEIVKLASKRNGASFLASSEGEHIWDKVDWSKTVHGGKQIDLLKSLAFDDVPVCSSQYGLCE
;
A
#
# COMPACT_ATOMS: atom_id res chain seq x y z
N MET A 1 33.23 16.55 -4.84
CA MET A 1 31.81 16.74 -4.45
C MET A 1 31.80 16.91 -2.94
N ASP A 2 31.92 18.16 -2.47
CA ASP A 2 31.74 18.45 -1.06
C ASP A 2 30.25 18.55 -0.80
N THR A 3 29.73 17.58 -0.05
CA THR A 3 28.32 17.56 0.34
C THR A 3 28.15 18.36 1.62
N LYS A 4 27.05 19.13 1.70
CA LYS A 4 26.59 19.85 2.89
C LYS A 4 26.58 18.99 4.17
N TRP A 5 26.52 17.66 4.04
CA TRP A 5 26.46 16.71 5.15
C TRP A 5 27.75 16.66 5.96
N ARG A 6 28.92 16.82 5.33
CA ARG A 6 30.21 16.88 6.05
C ARG A 6 30.31 18.14 6.89
N GLU A 7 29.79 19.25 6.38
CA GLU A 7 29.70 20.53 7.09
C GLU A 7 28.66 20.48 8.23
N GLU A 8 27.62 19.66 8.08
CA GLU A 8 26.61 19.39 9.13
C GLU A 8 27.09 18.41 10.22
N GLY A 9 28.34 17.91 10.15
CA GLY A 9 28.93 17.04 11.17
C GLY A 9 28.45 15.59 11.13
N ILE A 10 27.86 15.14 10.01
CA ILE A 10 27.49 13.73 9.82
C ILE A 10 28.75 12.90 9.61
N SER A 11 28.84 11.72 10.24
CA SER A 11 30.00 10.85 10.12
C SER A 11 30.19 10.36 8.69
N GLU A 12 31.44 10.19 8.25
CA GLU A 12 31.76 9.71 6.91
C GLU A 12 31.19 8.30 6.66
N GLU A 13 31.13 7.46 7.71
CA GLU A 13 30.52 6.13 7.63
C GLU A 13 29.06 6.18 7.18
N VAL A 14 28.25 7.08 7.76
CA VAL A 14 26.83 7.25 7.39
C VAL A 14 26.71 7.77 5.95
N ILE A 15 27.61 8.65 5.53
CA ILE A 15 27.63 9.16 4.14
C ILE A 15 27.92 8.01 3.17
N GLN A 16 28.94 7.19 3.44
CA GLN A 16 29.30 6.06 2.59
C GLN A 16 28.21 4.98 2.55
N GLN A 17 27.56 4.69 3.69
CA GLN A 17 26.42 3.78 3.75
C GLN A 17 25.27 4.26 2.86
N ALA A 18 24.87 5.53 2.97
CA ALA A 18 23.80 6.08 2.15
C ALA A 18 24.15 6.07 0.65
N LEU A 19 25.39 6.42 0.30
CA LEU A 19 25.86 6.39 -1.09
C LEU A 19 25.88 4.97 -1.68
N SER A 20 26.03 3.93 -0.85
CA SER A 20 26.03 2.55 -1.32
C SER A 20 24.65 2.06 -1.79
N VAL A 21 23.56 2.71 -1.37
CA VAL A 21 22.18 2.34 -1.73
C VAL A 21 21.44 3.39 -2.56
N LEU A 22 21.94 4.63 -2.65
CA LEU A 22 21.32 5.74 -3.38
C LEU A 22 21.52 5.63 -4.91
N HIS A 23 21.10 4.50 -5.49
CA HIS A 23 21.04 4.26 -6.92
C HIS A 23 19.75 3.50 -7.27
N PRO A 24 19.29 3.55 -8.54
CA PRO A 24 18.10 2.82 -8.95
C PRO A 24 18.22 1.32 -8.65
N THR A 25 17.18 0.76 -8.04
CA THR A 25 17.07 -0.65 -7.68
C THR A 25 16.29 -1.47 -8.72
N GLY A 26 15.64 -0.79 -9.68
CA GLY A 26 14.71 -1.39 -10.62
C GLY A 26 13.27 -1.49 -10.07
N ASN A 27 13.05 -1.10 -8.81
CA ASN A 27 11.72 -0.99 -8.22
C ASN A 27 11.42 0.48 -7.83
N PRO A 28 10.54 1.18 -8.58
CA PRO A 28 10.26 2.59 -8.32
C PRO A 28 9.73 2.91 -6.92
N PHE A 29 9.05 1.96 -6.27
CA PHE A 29 8.61 2.14 -4.89
C PHE A 29 9.77 2.10 -3.91
N LEU A 30 10.68 1.14 -4.04
CA LEU A 30 11.88 1.07 -3.21
C LEU A 30 12.76 2.29 -3.45
N ASP A 31 12.95 2.69 -4.71
CA ASP A 31 13.74 3.88 -5.08
C ASP A 31 13.23 5.14 -4.38
N LEU A 32 11.90 5.33 -4.33
CA LEU A 32 11.30 6.44 -3.58
C LEU A 32 11.54 6.31 -2.07
N CYS A 33 11.48 5.11 -1.51
CA CYS A 33 11.71 4.91 -0.08
C CYS A 33 13.17 5.20 0.30
N VAL A 34 14.13 4.75 -0.51
CA VAL A 34 15.56 5.04 -0.37
C VAL A 34 15.81 6.54 -0.51
N TRP A 35 15.28 7.17 -1.57
CA TRP A 35 15.43 8.61 -1.77
C TRP A 35 14.86 9.46 -0.64
N LYS A 36 13.71 9.04 -0.06
CA LYS A 36 13.11 9.71 1.09
C LYS A 36 13.70 9.28 2.44
N GLY A 37 14.54 8.23 2.48
CA GLY A 37 15.07 7.62 3.70
C GLY A 37 14.00 7.06 4.64
N ARG A 38 12.81 6.71 4.12
CA ARG A 38 11.68 6.16 4.89
C ARG A 38 10.61 5.55 3.99
N PHE A 39 9.76 4.71 4.58
CA PHE A 39 8.53 4.25 3.93
C PHE A 39 7.41 5.30 3.97
N PRO A 40 6.43 5.22 3.05
CA PRO A 40 5.26 6.09 3.07
C PRO A 40 4.36 5.76 4.27
N SER A 41 3.60 6.75 4.74
CA SER A 41 2.64 6.58 5.82
C SER A 41 1.23 6.92 5.35
N SER A 42 0.22 6.60 6.17
CA SER A 42 -1.18 6.97 5.87
C SER A 42 -1.38 8.48 5.72
N GLN A 43 -0.48 9.31 6.27
CA GLN A 43 -0.50 10.77 6.09
C GLN A 43 0.41 11.21 4.94
N ALA A 44 1.60 10.61 4.79
CA ALA A 44 2.56 10.96 3.76
C ALA A 44 2.65 9.87 2.68
N ARG A 45 1.64 9.83 1.81
CA ARG A 45 1.46 8.81 0.75
C ARG A 45 2.20 9.16 -0.54
N PHE A 46 3.50 9.41 -0.45
CA PHE A 46 4.29 9.79 -1.63
C PHE A 46 4.23 8.71 -2.74
N CYS A 47 4.07 7.43 -2.40
CA CYS A 47 3.87 6.37 -3.39
C CYS A 47 2.60 6.57 -4.24
N THR A 48 1.54 7.19 -3.71
CA THR A 48 0.33 7.50 -4.49
C THR A 48 0.57 8.68 -5.41
N VAL A 49 1.22 9.73 -4.91
CA VAL A 49 1.49 10.94 -5.69
C VAL A 49 2.46 10.64 -6.83
N GLU A 50 3.61 10.05 -6.50
CA GLU A 50 4.73 9.88 -7.43
C GLU A 50 4.57 8.68 -8.37
N LEU A 51 3.88 7.61 -7.96
CA LEU A 51 3.77 6.39 -8.77
C LEU A 51 2.40 6.19 -9.40
N LYS A 52 1.39 7.02 -9.06
CA LYS A 52 0.03 6.89 -9.61
C LYS A 52 -0.46 8.19 -10.19
N VAL A 53 -0.59 9.23 -9.36
CA VAL A 53 -1.25 10.49 -9.75
C VAL A 53 -0.43 11.24 -10.78
N ARG A 54 0.84 11.55 -10.49
CA ARG A 54 1.70 12.31 -11.41
C ARG A 54 1.95 11.59 -12.73
N PRO A 55 2.40 10.32 -12.74
CA PRO A 55 2.67 9.63 -14.01
C PRO A 55 1.43 9.57 -14.89
N PHE A 56 0.26 9.32 -14.31
CA PHE A 56 -0.99 9.28 -15.06
C PHE A 56 -1.40 10.66 -15.57
N PHE A 57 -1.30 11.70 -14.74
CA PHE A 57 -1.62 13.06 -15.14
C PHE A 57 -0.70 13.53 -16.28
N ASP A 58 0.62 13.44 -16.07
CA ASP A 58 1.62 13.98 -16.99
C ASP A 58 1.62 13.24 -18.33
N GLN A 59 1.39 11.92 -18.33
CA GLN A 59 1.49 11.11 -19.55
C GLN A 59 0.15 10.98 -20.30
N ILE A 60 -0.99 11.14 -19.62
CA ILE A 60 -2.32 10.89 -20.20
C ILE A 60 -3.16 12.16 -20.22
N TYR A 61 -3.34 12.83 -19.08
CA TYR A 61 -4.26 13.96 -19.01
C TYR A 61 -3.69 15.21 -19.65
N LEU A 62 -2.45 15.56 -19.33
CA LEU A 62 -1.83 16.78 -19.84
C LEU A 62 -1.81 16.81 -21.38
N PRO A 63 -1.37 15.76 -22.11
CA PRO A 63 -1.40 15.77 -23.57
C PRO A 63 -2.82 15.92 -24.15
N LEU A 64 -3.81 15.23 -23.57
CA LEU A 64 -5.20 15.32 -24.02
C LEU A 64 -5.81 16.70 -23.76
N LEU A 65 -5.47 17.34 -22.64
CA LEU A 65 -5.90 18.71 -22.34
C LEU A 65 -5.25 19.73 -23.28
N GLU A 66 -3.96 19.56 -23.60
CA GLU A 66 -3.25 20.41 -24.56
C GLU A 66 -3.82 20.30 -25.99
N GLU A 67 -4.32 19.14 -26.37
CA GLU A 67 -5.10 18.93 -27.60
C GLU A 67 -6.52 19.53 -27.55
N GLY A 68 -6.93 20.11 -26.42
CA GLY A 68 -8.27 20.67 -26.22
C GLY A 68 -9.37 19.60 -26.07
N LYS A 69 -9.02 18.37 -25.69
CA LYS A 69 -10.01 17.31 -25.45
C LYS A 69 -10.69 17.53 -24.10
N LYS A 70 -11.99 17.24 -24.05
CA LYS A 70 -12.72 17.13 -22.79
C LYS A 70 -12.47 15.75 -22.17
N ILE A 71 -12.01 15.72 -20.92
CA ILE A 71 -11.72 14.49 -20.18
C ILE A 71 -12.79 14.26 -19.11
N VAL A 72 -13.29 13.02 -19.05
CA VAL A 72 -14.14 12.53 -17.96
C VAL A 72 -13.48 11.29 -17.35
N SER A 73 -13.06 11.40 -16.09
CA SER A 73 -12.44 10.34 -15.32
C SER A 73 -13.50 9.48 -14.64
N TRP A 74 -13.70 8.25 -15.10
CA TRP A 74 -14.64 7.32 -14.50
C TRP A 74 -13.97 6.56 -13.35
N GLN A 75 -14.49 6.73 -12.14
CA GLN A 75 -13.91 6.14 -10.94
C GLN A 75 -14.91 5.24 -10.22
N GLY A 76 -14.52 4.00 -9.94
CA GLY A 76 -15.31 3.02 -9.19
C GLY A 76 -15.33 3.24 -7.67
N VAL A 77 -15.28 4.50 -7.21
CA VAL A 77 -15.31 4.83 -5.78
C VAL A 77 -16.72 4.61 -5.23
N ARG A 78 -16.82 4.00 -4.04
CA ARG A 78 -18.10 3.76 -3.36
C ARG A 78 -18.12 4.45 -2.00
N ALA A 79 -19.27 5.01 -1.62
CA ALA A 79 -19.46 5.68 -0.34
C ALA A 79 -19.22 4.73 0.86
N GLN A 80 -19.55 3.44 0.70
CA GLN A 80 -19.39 2.40 1.73
C GLN A 80 -17.92 2.16 2.12
N GLU A 81 -16.95 2.57 1.31
CA GLU A 81 -15.54 2.22 1.52
C GLU A 81 -14.86 3.01 2.64
N SER A 82 -15.35 4.23 2.94
CA SER A 82 -14.91 5.01 4.11
C SER A 82 -15.79 6.24 4.31
N PHE A 83 -15.76 6.81 5.52
CA PHE A 83 -16.45 8.07 5.81
C PHE A 83 -16.02 9.22 4.87
N ALA A 84 -14.73 9.34 4.55
CA ALA A 84 -14.28 10.37 3.62
C ALA A 84 -14.88 10.19 2.21
N ARG A 85 -15.07 8.93 1.76
CA ARG A 85 -15.67 8.62 0.45
C ARG A 85 -17.18 8.83 0.45
N SER A 86 -17.86 8.72 1.59
CA SER A 86 -19.31 8.96 1.67
C SER A 86 -19.71 10.42 1.48
N GLN A 87 -18.76 11.36 1.62
CA GLN A 87 -18.98 12.78 1.40
C GLN A 87 -18.69 13.23 -0.05
N LEU A 88 -18.21 12.33 -0.91
CA LEU A 88 -17.87 12.68 -2.29
C LEU A 88 -19.12 12.79 -3.17
N PRO A 89 -19.20 13.80 -4.05
CA PRO A 89 -20.27 13.88 -5.02
C PRO A 89 -20.10 12.85 -6.15
N GLU A 90 -21.20 12.54 -6.83
CA GLU A 90 -21.19 11.66 -8.00
C GLU A 90 -20.42 12.27 -9.18
N ARG A 91 -20.47 13.60 -9.33
CA ARG A 91 -19.70 14.36 -10.32
C ARG A 91 -19.02 15.56 -9.68
N GLU A 92 -17.79 15.84 -10.09
CA GLU A 92 -17.07 17.06 -9.71
C GLU A 92 -16.12 17.48 -10.84
N ASP A 93 -16.01 18.78 -11.06
CA ASP A 93 -14.97 19.36 -11.91
C ASP A 93 -13.71 19.58 -11.07
N THR A 94 -12.54 19.27 -11.63
CA THR A 94 -11.26 19.47 -10.95
C THR A 94 -10.58 20.77 -11.40
N PRO A 95 -9.76 21.41 -10.54
CA PRO A 95 -9.01 22.60 -10.91
C PRO A 95 -8.07 22.39 -12.10
N GLU A 96 -7.65 21.15 -12.35
CA GLU A 96 -6.78 20.77 -13.45
C GLU A 96 -7.51 20.64 -14.81
N GLY A 97 -8.83 20.86 -14.86
CA GLY A 97 -9.58 21.00 -16.10
C GLY A 97 -10.24 19.72 -16.62
N TYR A 98 -10.36 18.67 -15.80
CA TYR A 98 -11.12 17.46 -16.13
C TYR A 98 -12.29 17.23 -15.17
N GLU A 99 -13.27 16.44 -15.58
CA GLU A 99 -14.40 16.05 -14.75
C GLU A 99 -14.17 14.66 -14.16
N ILE A 100 -14.55 14.43 -12.90
CA ILE A 100 -14.61 13.11 -12.30
C ILE A 100 -16.06 12.64 -12.25
N TYR A 101 -16.31 11.40 -12.64
CA TYR A 101 -17.61 10.74 -12.56
C TYR A 101 -17.51 9.42 -11.77
N ARG A 102 -18.38 9.26 -10.76
CA ARG A 102 -18.39 8.14 -9.81
C ARG A 102 -19.72 7.38 -9.87
N PRO A 103 -19.97 6.58 -10.92
CA PRO A 103 -21.26 5.93 -11.12
C PRO A 103 -21.64 4.95 -10.00
N LEU A 104 -20.64 4.40 -9.30
CA LEU A 104 -20.83 3.40 -8.24
C LEU A 104 -20.91 4.02 -6.85
N ILE A 105 -21.00 5.35 -6.71
CA ILE A 105 -20.87 6.01 -5.40
C ILE A 105 -21.88 5.51 -4.37
N LYS A 106 -23.08 5.09 -4.80
CA LYS A 106 -24.15 4.57 -3.94
C LYS A 106 -24.17 3.05 -3.79
N TRP A 107 -23.31 2.33 -4.50
CA TRP A 107 -23.31 0.87 -4.51
C TRP A 107 -22.68 0.30 -3.24
N THR A 108 -23.21 -0.82 -2.78
CA THR A 108 -22.56 -1.65 -1.75
C THR A 108 -21.55 -2.60 -2.37
N VAL A 109 -20.86 -3.40 -1.56
CA VAL A 109 -19.97 -4.46 -2.06
C VAL A 109 -20.76 -5.63 -2.63
N GLU A 110 -21.93 -5.90 -2.06
CA GLU A 110 -22.87 -6.91 -2.54
C GLU A 110 -23.39 -6.55 -3.93
N ASP A 111 -23.73 -5.29 -4.18
CA ASP A 111 -24.12 -4.81 -5.52
C ASP A 111 -23.02 -5.05 -6.56
N VAL A 112 -21.76 -4.84 -6.18
CA VAL A 112 -20.61 -5.06 -7.06
C VAL A 112 -20.46 -6.54 -7.40
N PHE A 113 -20.54 -7.44 -6.41
CA PHE A 113 -20.44 -8.88 -6.64
C PHE A 113 -21.65 -9.43 -7.40
N ALA A 114 -22.87 -8.96 -7.10
CA ALA A 114 -24.06 -9.33 -7.87
C ALA A 114 -23.94 -8.96 -9.35
N MET A 115 -23.25 -7.86 -9.66
CA MET A 115 -22.94 -7.48 -11.04
C MET A 115 -21.83 -8.30 -11.67
N HIS A 116 -20.83 -8.74 -10.90
CA HIS A 116 -19.86 -9.73 -11.37
C HIS A 116 -20.57 -11.02 -11.76
N ASP A 117 -21.42 -11.55 -10.89
CA ASP A 117 -22.20 -12.77 -11.12
C ASP A 117 -23.12 -12.65 -12.33
N LYS A 118 -23.84 -11.52 -12.45
CA LYS A 118 -24.74 -11.24 -13.58
C LYS A 118 -24.04 -11.34 -14.95
N TYR A 119 -22.77 -10.94 -15.02
CA TYR A 119 -22.00 -10.94 -16.25
C TYR A 119 -20.96 -12.07 -16.33
N GLY A 120 -20.95 -12.99 -15.36
CA GLY A 120 -19.98 -14.09 -15.29
C GLY A 120 -18.53 -13.62 -15.18
N ILE A 121 -18.28 -12.51 -14.49
CA ILE A 121 -16.94 -11.96 -14.27
C ILE A 121 -16.44 -12.49 -12.92
N GLU A 122 -15.41 -13.32 -12.94
CA GLU A 122 -14.79 -13.77 -11.68
C GLU A 122 -14.08 -12.61 -10.96
N PRO A 123 -14.29 -12.45 -9.65
CA PRO A 123 -13.55 -11.46 -8.87
C PRO A 123 -12.08 -11.87 -8.71
N ASN A 124 -11.24 -10.91 -8.33
CA ASN A 124 -9.82 -11.19 -8.10
C ASN A 124 -9.65 -12.33 -7.08
N PRO A 125 -8.87 -13.39 -7.39
CA PRO A 125 -8.70 -14.55 -6.50
C PRO A 125 -8.20 -14.21 -5.10
N LEU A 126 -7.45 -13.13 -4.91
CA LEU A 126 -6.96 -12.70 -3.60
C LEU A 126 -8.11 -12.37 -2.62
N TYR A 127 -9.29 -11.98 -3.12
CA TYR A 127 -10.47 -11.82 -2.28
C TYR A 127 -10.96 -13.14 -1.66
N LYS A 128 -10.63 -14.28 -2.28
CA LYS A 128 -10.88 -15.62 -1.71
C LYS A 128 -9.80 -16.00 -0.69
N LEU A 129 -8.64 -15.35 -0.70
CA LEU A 129 -7.50 -15.66 0.17
C LEU A 129 -7.40 -14.75 1.41
N GLY A 130 -8.44 -13.98 1.71
CA GLY A 130 -8.52 -13.11 2.89
C GLY A 130 -7.95 -11.71 2.71
N MET A 131 -7.58 -11.32 1.49
CA MET A 131 -7.23 -9.94 1.16
C MET A 131 -8.51 -9.13 1.01
N GLY A 132 -8.62 -8.06 1.78
CA GLY A 132 -9.78 -7.19 1.74
C GLY A 132 -9.66 -6.08 0.71
N ARG A 133 -8.43 -5.73 0.33
CA ARG A 133 -8.15 -4.75 -0.72
C ARG A 133 -6.95 -5.22 -1.52
N VAL A 134 -7.14 -5.42 -2.81
CA VAL A 134 -6.06 -5.79 -3.70
C VAL A 134 -5.30 -4.53 -4.15
N GLY A 135 -4.00 -4.50 -3.91
CA GLY A 135 -3.12 -3.38 -4.21
C GLY A 135 -1.66 -3.79 -4.09
N CYS A 136 -0.84 -2.98 -3.42
CA CYS A 136 0.53 -3.38 -3.08
C CYS A 136 0.51 -4.58 -2.11
N MET A 137 1.52 -5.45 -2.19
CA MET A 137 1.61 -6.68 -1.42
C MET A 137 2.86 -6.64 -0.49
N PRO A 138 2.71 -6.60 0.84
CA PRO A 138 1.62 -5.91 1.52
C PRO A 138 1.61 -4.40 1.21
N CYS A 139 0.50 -3.74 1.52
CA CYS A 139 0.39 -2.29 1.49
C CYS A 139 0.77 -1.69 2.85
N ILE A 140 1.28 -0.45 2.90
CA ILE A 140 1.53 0.25 4.18
C ILE A 140 0.27 0.45 5.02
N ASN A 141 -0.93 0.36 4.40
CA ASN A 141 -2.22 0.40 5.09
C ASN A 141 -2.84 -1.00 5.27
N VAL A 142 -2.05 -2.08 5.15
CA VAL A 142 -2.51 -3.45 5.37
C VAL A 142 -3.16 -3.56 6.75
N ASN A 143 -4.27 -4.28 6.83
CA ASN A 143 -4.92 -4.52 8.12
C ASN A 143 -4.33 -5.76 8.81
N LYS A 144 -4.63 -5.95 10.09
CA LYS A 144 -4.10 -7.07 10.89
C LYS A 144 -4.39 -8.45 10.29
N GLN A 145 -5.63 -8.67 9.84
CA GLN A 145 -6.05 -9.96 9.30
C GLN A 145 -5.41 -10.22 7.93
N GLU A 146 -5.35 -9.20 7.08
CA GLU A 146 -4.71 -9.29 5.77
C GLU A 146 -3.20 -9.54 5.91
N LEU A 147 -2.51 -8.91 6.87
CA LEU A 147 -1.10 -9.19 7.14
C LEU A 147 -0.88 -10.64 7.60
N PHE A 148 -1.76 -11.16 8.44
CA PHE A 148 -1.73 -12.57 8.88
C PHE A 148 -1.85 -13.54 7.69
N GLU A 149 -2.83 -13.29 6.80
CA GLU A 149 -3.02 -14.10 5.59
C GLU A 149 -1.84 -14.00 4.63
N ILE A 150 -1.29 -12.78 4.44
CA ILE A 150 -0.11 -12.56 3.61
C ILE A 150 1.08 -13.35 4.16
N ALA A 151 1.36 -13.25 5.46
CA ALA A 151 2.54 -13.87 6.06
C ALA A 151 2.53 -15.40 5.95
N ARG A 152 1.35 -16.04 6.07
CA ARG A 152 1.24 -17.50 5.98
C ARG A 152 1.15 -18.03 4.54
N ARG A 153 0.57 -17.26 3.61
CA ARG A 153 0.37 -17.69 2.21
C ARG A 153 1.50 -17.26 1.28
N PHE A 154 2.14 -16.14 1.58
CA PHE A 154 3.14 -15.46 0.75
C PHE A 154 4.32 -14.97 1.61
N PRO A 155 5.04 -15.87 2.31
CA PRO A 155 6.14 -15.48 3.20
C PRO A 155 7.24 -14.70 2.48
N ASP A 156 7.52 -15.04 1.22
CA ASP A 156 8.50 -14.34 0.37
C ASP A 156 8.23 -12.84 0.24
N GLU A 157 6.95 -12.43 0.31
CA GLU A 157 6.58 -11.01 0.27
C GLU A 157 6.95 -10.30 1.57
N VAL A 158 6.90 -11.00 2.71
CA VAL A 158 7.36 -10.48 4.00
C VAL A 158 8.88 -10.41 4.03
N ASP A 159 9.57 -11.44 3.53
CA ASP A 159 11.03 -11.45 3.39
C ASP A 159 11.52 -10.29 2.53
N ARG A 160 10.85 -10.05 1.40
CA ARG A 160 11.16 -8.92 0.52
C ARG A 160 11.02 -7.58 1.25
N ILE A 161 9.97 -7.39 2.05
CA ILE A 161 9.80 -6.17 2.85
C ILE A 161 10.89 -6.06 3.92
N SER A 162 11.25 -7.15 4.58
CA SER A 162 12.34 -7.16 5.58
C SER A 162 13.67 -6.72 4.96
N GLN A 163 13.99 -7.20 3.75
CA GLN A 163 15.17 -6.75 3.01
C GLN A 163 15.08 -5.26 2.66
N TRP A 164 13.91 -4.78 2.27
CA TRP A 164 13.70 -3.36 1.98
C TRP A 164 13.87 -2.48 3.22
N GLU A 165 13.48 -2.95 4.41
CA GLU A 165 13.70 -2.23 5.67
C GLU A 165 15.20 -1.97 5.90
N GLU A 166 16.05 -2.98 5.68
CA GLU A 166 17.50 -2.83 5.80
C GLU A 166 18.09 -1.88 4.74
N ILE A 167 17.65 -1.98 3.49
CA ILE A 167 18.13 -1.08 2.41
C ILE A 167 17.76 0.38 2.72
N VAL A 168 16.50 0.63 3.09
CA VAL A 168 16.01 2.00 3.35
C VAL A 168 16.64 2.57 4.63
N LYS A 169 16.94 1.72 5.61
CA LYS A 169 17.65 2.09 6.83
C LYS A 169 19.03 2.68 6.55
N LEU A 170 19.77 2.13 5.59
CA LEU A 170 21.09 2.66 5.17
C LEU A 170 21.01 4.08 4.59
N ALA A 171 19.89 4.45 3.98
CA ALA A 171 19.64 5.82 3.49
C ALA A 171 18.97 6.73 4.54
N SER A 172 18.57 6.18 5.69
CA SER A 172 17.84 6.91 6.74
C SER A 172 18.80 7.68 7.65
N LYS A 173 18.52 8.96 7.84
CA LYS A 173 19.27 9.82 8.79
C LYS A 173 19.18 9.35 10.24
N ARG A 174 18.17 8.54 10.57
CA ARG A 174 17.93 8.03 11.94
C ARG A 174 18.40 6.59 12.11
N ASN A 175 19.05 6.01 11.10
CA ASN A 175 19.45 4.60 11.07
C ASN A 175 18.29 3.65 11.42
N GLY A 176 17.09 3.98 10.92
CA GLY A 176 15.87 3.20 11.13
C GLY A 176 14.86 3.43 10.01
N ALA A 177 14.22 2.36 9.57
CA ALA A 177 13.14 2.38 8.59
C ALA A 177 12.25 1.15 8.78
N SER A 178 10.99 1.37 9.14
CA SER A 178 9.99 0.32 9.30
C SER A 178 8.87 0.51 8.28
N PHE A 179 8.46 -0.57 7.62
CA PHE A 179 7.46 -0.54 6.56
C PHE A 179 6.07 -0.17 7.08
N LEU A 180 5.71 -0.73 8.23
CA LEU A 180 4.48 -0.41 8.95
C LEU A 180 4.78 0.50 10.13
N ALA A 181 3.86 1.43 10.43
CA ALA A 181 4.00 2.31 11.58
C ALA A 181 4.14 1.48 12.88
N SER A 182 5.26 1.67 13.56
CA SER A 182 5.69 0.83 14.66
C SER A 182 6.42 1.63 15.73
N SER A 183 6.64 1.01 16.89
CA SER A 183 7.53 1.59 17.90
C SER A 183 8.98 1.53 17.41
N GLU A 184 9.88 2.33 17.98
CA GLU A 184 11.27 2.37 17.51
C GLU A 184 11.93 0.98 17.61
N GLY A 185 12.45 0.49 16.49
CA GLY A 185 13.13 -0.81 16.39
C GLY A 185 12.24 -1.99 16.00
N GLU A 186 10.93 -1.81 15.86
CA GLU A 186 10.04 -2.85 15.34
C GLU A 186 10.10 -2.92 13.80
N HIS A 187 10.19 -4.15 13.28
CA HIS A 187 10.29 -4.51 11.87
C HIS A 187 9.04 -5.25 11.38
N ILE A 188 9.01 -5.60 10.09
CA ILE A 188 7.85 -6.30 9.51
C ILE A 188 7.53 -7.63 10.21
N TRP A 189 8.55 -8.38 10.66
CA TRP A 189 8.37 -9.64 11.36
C TRP A 189 7.71 -9.47 12.74
N ASP A 190 8.05 -8.41 13.47
CA ASP A 190 7.37 -8.06 14.72
C ASP A 190 5.88 -7.77 14.47
N LYS A 191 5.56 -7.16 13.32
CA LYS A 191 4.17 -6.93 12.91
C LYS A 191 3.45 -8.20 12.48
N VAL A 192 4.16 -9.16 11.89
CA VAL A 192 3.62 -10.49 11.61
C VAL A 192 3.29 -11.21 12.93
N ASP A 193 4.16 -11.16 13.92
CA ASP A 193 3.88 -11.76 15.22
C ASP A 193 2.74 -11.03 15.96
N TRP A 194 2.71 -9.71 15.89
CA TRP A 194 1.57 -8.94 16.36
C TRP A 194 0.27 -9.36 15.65
N SER A 195 0.30 -9.73 14.37
CA SER A 195 -0.89 -10.18 13.63
C SER A 195 -1.52 -11.46 14.22
N LYS A 196 -0.71 -12.30 14.87
CA LYS A 196 -1.12 -13.54 15.54
C LYS A 196 -1.73 -13.32 16.93
N THR A 197 -1.79 -12.09 17.43
CA THR A 197 -2.33 -11.78 18.76
C THR A 197 -3.83 -11.48 18.71
N VAL A 198 -4.49 -11.51 19.87
CA VAL A 198 -5.88 -11.05 20.04
C VAL A 198 -6.01 -9.53 19.89
N HIS A 199 -7.23 -9.00 19.96
CA HIS A 199 -7.46 -7.56 19.96
C HIS A 199 -6.69 -6.88 21.10
N GLY A 200 -6.02 -5.76 20.81
CA GLY A 200 -5.15 -5.06 21.77
C GLY A 200 -3.68 -5.50 21.74
N GLY A 201 -3.30 -6.55 21.00
CA GLY A 201 -1.91 -6.80 20.63
C GLY A 201 -1.02 -7.50 21.67
N LYS A 202 -1.56 -7.84 22.85
CA LYS A 202 -0.74 -8.27 24.01
C LYS A 202 -0.70 -9.77 24.24
N GLN A 203 -1.75 -10.50 23.87
CA GLN A 203 -1.87 -11.94 24.12
C GLN A 203 -1.91 -12.70 22.80
N ILE A 204 -1.09 -13.74 22.68
CA ILE A 204 -1.09 -14.62 21.51
C ILE A 204 -2.45 -15.31 21.44
N ASP A 205 -3.07 -15.26 20.26
CA ASP A 205 -4.25 -16.06 19.97
C ASP A 205 -3.77 -17.48 19.63
N LEU A 206 -3.86 -18.38 20.62
CA LEU A 206 -3.36 -19.76 20.48
C LEU A 206 -4.02 -20.48 19.31
N LEU A 207 -5.30 -20.21 19.02
CA LEU A 207 -6.00 -20.82 17.89
C LEU A 207 -5.44 -20.31 16.56
N LYS A 208 -5.23 -18.99 16.44
CA LYS A 208 -4.59 -18.42 15.23
C LYS A 208 -3.15 -18.87 15.06
N SER A 209 -2.40 -18.98 16.15
CA SER A 209 -1.01 -19.41 16.11
C SER A 209 -0.89 -20.87 15.67
N LEU A 210 -1.81 -21.74 16.12
CA LEU A 210 -1.87 -23.14 15.68
C LEU A 210 -2.35 -23.27 14.23
N ALA A 211 -3.28 -22.41 13.80
CA ALA A 211 -3.80 -22.37 12.43
C ALA A 211 -2.90 -21.61 11.43
N PHE A 212 -1.71 -21.16 11.84
CA PHE A 212 -0.79 -20.45 10.95
C PHE A 212 -0.27 -21.37 9.86
N ASP A 213 0.07 -22.61 10.22
CA ASP A 213 0.59 -23.62 9.29
C ASP A 213 -0.53 -24.37 8.53
N ASP A 214 -1.74 -24.40 9.08
CA ASP A 214 -2.93 -24.98 8.42
C ASP A 214 -3.67 -23.91 7.61
N VAL A 215 -3.18 -23.68 6.39
CA VAL A 215 -3.68 -22.63 5.49
C VAL A 215 -4.94 -23.13 4.75
N PRO A 216 -6.14 -22.60 5.05
CA PRO A 216 -7.36 -23.03 4.37
C PRO A 216 -7.36 -22.58 2.91
N VAL A 217 -8.11 -23.30 2.07
CA VAL A 217 -8.25 -22.97 0.63
C VAL A 217 -8.92 -21.60 0.43
N CYS A 218 -9.88 -21.24 1.30
CA CYS A 218 -10.58 -19.96 1.25
C CYS A 218 -10.64 -19.29 2.64
N SER A 219 -10.52 -17.97 2.65
CA SER A 219 -10.61 -17.10 3.83
C SER A 219 -11.30 -15.78 3.49
N SER A 220 -12.23 -15.80 2.51
CA SER A 220 -12.90 -14.59 2.04
C SER A 220 -13.73 -13.92 3.12
N GLN A 221 -13.56 -12.61 3.29
CA GLN A 221 -14.47 -11.80 4.11
C GLN A 221 -15.77 -11.43 3.38
N TYR A 222 -15.86 -11.71 2.08
CA TYR A 222 -17.00 -11.35 1.22
C TYR A 222 -17.93 -12.55 0.93
N GLY A 223 -17.74 -13.66 1.64
CA GLY A 223 -18.57 -14.86 1.42
C GLY A 223 -18.31 -15.56 0.09
N LEU A 224 -17.13 -15.39 -0.51
CA LEU A 224 -16.75 -15.99 -1.79
C LEU A 224 -16.25 -17.44 -1.67
N CYS A 225 -16.45 -18.08 -0.51
CA CYS A 225 -16.07 -19.47 -0.28
C CYS A 225 -17.27 -20.37 -0.60
N GLU A 226 -17.03 -21.45 -1.35
CA GLU A 226 -18.03 -22.48 -1.67
C GLU A 226 -18.50 -23.26 -0.44
#